data_AF-A0A330LME6-F1
#
_entry.id   AF-A0A330LME6-F1
#
_cell.length_a   1.000
_cell.length_b   1.000
_cell.length_c   1.000
_cell.angle_alpha   90.00
_cell.angle_beta   90.00
_cell.angle_gamma   90.00
#
_symmetry.space_group_name_H-M   'P 1'
#
loop_
_entity.id
_entity.type
_entity.pdbx_description
1 polymer ?
#
loop_
_entity_poly.entity_id
_entity_poly.type
_entity_poly.pdbx_seq_one_letter_code
_entity_poly.pdbx_strand_id
1 'polypeptide(L)'
;MSSQAVIDEQSMNSANMNTKTIDIITGYCGKIPSLGDFVSLGLDPNLEQSWNEWVQAALAVSREKLQGEWLDNYLTSPIWHFAVSGGVCSDRSFAGTLIPSVDNVGRYYPFTLFYQADIDPLQFWQEQAFFQQNEQPLLSILDDECVLLNWYKKLTPLSLDVTPITPYKQTLLSPNSHQPNWLLSAAGEQIGGFGSDQLGLLQQTLNQQFNRYSIWWTAGSDKIDPCTLIFSGMPSAATYAGMLDGNWTRS
;
A
#
# COMPACT_ATOMS: atom_id res chain seq x y z
N MET A 1 -22.67 -8.59 49.26
CA MET A 1 -21.73 -7.87 48.39
C MET A 1 -21.08 -8.83 47.39
N SER A 2 -21.86 -9.57 46.58
CA SER A 2 -21.30 -10.60 45.69
C SER A 2 -22.05 -10.77 44.36
N SER A 3 -22.82 -9.76 43.92
CA SER A 3 -23.55 -9.83 42.63
C SER A 3 -23.16 -8.75 41.62
N GLN A 4 -22.31 -7.79 41.99
CA GLN A 4 -21.84 -6.76 41.06
C GLN A 4 -20.56 -7.17 40.31
N ALA A 5 -19.75 -8.07 40.88
CA ALA A 5 -18.47 -8.49 40.28
C ALA A 5 -18.60 -9.52 39.14
N VAL A 6 -19.73 -10.23 39.04
CA VAL A 6 -19.96 -11.27 38.01
C VAL A 6 -20.45 -10.66 36.68
N ILE A 7 -21.00 -9.44 36.70
CA ILE A 7 -21.53 -8.77 35.51
C ILE A 7 -20.40 -8.03 34.74
N ASP A 8 -19.36 -7.58 35.45
CA ASP A 8 -18.21 -6.91 34.82
C ASP A 8 -17.26 -7.89 34.10
N GLU A 9 -17.14 -9.14 34.58
CA GLU A 9 -16.32 -10.17 33.90
C GLU A 9 -16.97 -10.74 32.63
N GLN A 10 -18.32 -10.74 32.54
CA GLN A 10 -19.02 -11.16 31.32
C GLN A 10 -19.08 -10.08 30.24
N SER A 11 -18.86 -8.81 30.60
CA SER A 11 -18.86 -7.69 29.64
C SER A 11 -17.49 -7.43 29.00
N MET A 12 -16.40 -7.99 29.55
CA MET A 12 -15.05 -7.90 28.96
C MET A 12 -14.64 -9.11 28.10
N ASN A 13 -15.47 -10.15 28.03
CA ASN A 13 -15.12 -11.41 27.34
C ASN A 13 -15.85 -11.62 25.99
N SER A 14 -16.53 -10.59 25.46
CA SER A 14 -17.20 -10.64 24.15
C SER A 14 -16.40 -10.00 23.00
N ALA A 15 -15.16 -9.55 23.25
CA ALA A 15 -14.31 -8.89 22.25
C ALA A 15 -13.21 -9.79 21.65
N ASN A 16 -13.27 -11.12 21.84
CA ASN A 16 -12.43 -12.05 21.08
C ASN A 16 -13.10 -12.37 19.73
N MET A 17 -13.23 -11.34 18.88
CA MET A 17 -13.58 -11.52 17.48
C MET A 17 -12.35 -12.05 16.73
N ASN A 18 -12.31 -13.37 16.49
CA ASN A 18 -11.70 -14.05 15.34
C ASN A 18 -10.48 -13.37 14.64
N THR A 19 -9.47 -12.93 15.39
CA THR A 19 -8.22 -12.42 14.81
C THR A 19 -7.41 -13.61 14.28
N LYS A 20 -7.04 -13.55 13.00
CA LYS A 20 -6.16 -14.55 12.37
C LYS A 20 -4.82 -13.88 12.06
N THR A 21 -3.73 -14.44 12.58
CA THR A 21 -2.39 -14.06 12.15
C THR A 21 -2.21 -14.44 10.68
N ILE A 22 -1.80 -13.46 9.87
CA ILE A 22 -1.63 -13.63 8.43
C ILE A 22 -0.18 -13.91 8.09
N ASP A 23 0.06 -14.90 7.23
CA ASP A 23 1.38 -15.18 6.68
C ASP A 23 1.74 -14.09 5.66
N ILE A 24 2.75 -13.29 5.98
CA ILE A 24 3.22 -12.19 5.14
C ILE A 24 4.56 -12.57 4.52
N ILE A 25 4.64 -12.50 3.19
CA ILE A 25 5.88 -12.73 2.46
C ILE A 25 6.55 -11.38 2.20
N THR A 26 7.71 -11.18 2.82
CA THR A 26 8.54 -9.99 2.62
C THR A 26 9.51 -10.20 1.46
N GLY A 27 9.45 -9.32 0.47
CA GLY A 27 10.35 -9.31 -0.68
C GLY A 27 10.88 -7.92 -1.00
N TYR A 28 11.84 -7.81 -1.90
CA TYR A 28 12.32 -6.53 -2.40
C TYR A 28 12.80 -6.66 -3.84
N CYS A 29 12.84 -5.53 -4.56
CA CYS A 29 13.59 -5.43 -5.81
C CYS A 29 14.05 -3.99 -6.08
N GLY A 30 15.10 -3.82 -6.89
CA GLY A 30 15.52 -2.52 -7.39
C GLY A 30 17.03 -2.35 -7.54
N LYS A 31 17.47 -1.09 -7.50
CA LYS A 31 18.90 -0.73 -7.47
C LYS A 31 19.26 -0.12 -6.13
N ILE A 32 20.51 -0.31 -5.72
CA ILE A 32 21.06 0.25 -4.48
C ILE A 32 22.47 0.78 -4.73
N PRO A 33 22.93 1.85 -4.06
CA PRO A 33 24.22 2.48 -4.36
C PRO A 33 25.42 1.54 -4.15
N SER A 34 25.34 0.63 -3.18
CA SER A 34 26.44 -0.30 -2.87
C SER A 34 26.63 -1.43 -3.90
N LEU A 35 25.72 -1.60 -4.87
CA LEU A 35 25.77 -2.66 -5.88
C LEU A 35 25.63 -2.11 -7.30
N GLY A 36 26.30 -2.76 -8.25
CA GLY A 36 26.19 -2.41 -9.67
C GLY A 36 24.96 -3.00 -10.35
N ASP A 37 24.48 -4.15 -9.89
CA ASP A 37 23.40 -4.91 -10.53
C ASP A 37 22.05 -4.74 -9.85
N PHE A 38 21.00 -5.17 -10.54
CA PHE A 38 19.65 -5.24 -9.99
C PHE A 38 19.59 -6.31 -8.91
N VAL A 39 18.91 -6.02 -7.81
CA VAL A 39 18.67 -6.98 -6.72
C VAL A 39 17.21 -7.34 -6.64
N SER A 40 16.91 -8.60 -6.31
CA SER A 40 15.55 -9.10 -6.15
C SER A 40 15.53 -10.30 -5.21
N LEU A 41 14.56 -10.35 -4.32
CA LEU A 41 14.34 -11.48 -3.42
C LEU A 41 12.87 -11.55 -2.99
N GLY A 42 12.32 -12.76 -2.91
CA GLY A 42 11.04 -13.00 -2.22
C GLY A 42 9.80 -12.48 -2.93
N LEU A 43 9.88 -12.22 -4.25
CA LEU A 43 8.74 -11.81 -5.08
C LEU A 43 8.20 -12.99 -5.88
N ASP A 44 6.88 -13.03 -6.05
CA ASP A 44 6.25 -13.86 -7.08
C ASP A 44 6.73 -13.41 -8.48
N PRO A 45 6.98 -14.33 -9.43
CA PRO A 45 7.46 -13.96 -10.77
C PRO A 45 6.53 -13.00 -11.53
N ASN A 46 5.20 -13.14 -11.38
CA ASN A 46 4.27 -12.23 -12.06
C ASN A 46 4.32 -10.84 -11.44
N LEU A 47 4.47 -10.76 -10.10
CA LEU A 47 4.65 -9.49 -9.40
C LEU A 47 5.92 -8.79 -9.88
N GLU A 48 7.06 -9.49 -9.88
CA GLU A 48 8.35 -8.94 -10.28
C GLU A 48 8.31 -8.44 -11.73
N GLN A 49 7.77 -9.23 -12.66
CA GLN A 49 7.65 -8.83 -14.05
C GLN A 49 6.77 -7.59 -14.23
N SER A 50 5.54 -7.63 -13.71
CA SER A 50 4.57 -6.54 -13.87
C SER A 50 5.05 -5.24 -13.22
N TRP A 51 5.71 -5.35 -12.05
CA TRP A 51 6.29 -4.20 -11.37
C TRP A 51 7.42 -3.58 -12.18
N ASN A 52 8.33 -4.41 -12.71
CA ASN A 52 9.45 -3.92 -13.51
C ASN A 52 8.98 -3.25 -14.82
N GLU A 53 8.00 -3.84 -15.50
CA GLU A 53 7.40 -3.23 -16.70
C GLU A 53 6.78 -1.86 -16.39
N TRP A 54 6.04 -1.76 -15.28
CA TRP A 54 5.46 -0.50 -14.83
C TRP A 54 6.51 0.55 -14.48
N VAL A 55 7.51 0.21 -13.65
CA VAL A 55 8.56 1.15 -13.25
C VAL A 55 9.35 1.64 -14.46
N GLN A 56 9.71 0.75 -15.40
CA GLN A 56 10.43 1.15 -16.61
C GLN A 56 9.63 2.14 -17.46
N ALA A 57 8.33 1.88 -17.67
CA ALA A 57 7.46 2.80 -18.38
C ALA A 57 7.32 4.14 -17.63
N ALA A 58 7.12 4.09 -16.32
CA ALA A 58 6.99 5.27 -15.45
C ALA A 58 8.25 6.16 -15.47
N LEU A 59 9.44 5.56 -15.39
CA LEU A 59 10.71 6.28 -15.51
C LEU A 59 10.91 6.87 -16.91
N ALA A 60 10.57 6.12 -17.96
CA ALA A 60 10.70 6.60 -19.34
C ALA A 60 9.79 7.82 -19.60
N VAL A 61 8.51 7.72 -19.26
CA VAL A 61 7.53 8.79 -19.47
C VAL A 61 7.80 9.99 -18.57
N SER A 62 8.17 9.77 -17.31
CA SER A 62 8.51 10.88 -16.41
C SER A 62 9.75 11.64 -16.89
N ARG A 63 10.77 10.97 -17.44
CA ARG A 63 11.94 11.63 -18.06
C ARG A 63 11.54 12.51 -19.23
N GLU A 64 10.65 12.03 -20.10
CA GLU A 64 10.15 12.79 -21.24
C GLU A 64 9.35 14.02 -20.78
N LYS A 65 8.48 13.86 -19.78
CA LYS A 65 7.62 14.93 -19.26
C LYS A 65 8.39 15.99 -18.46
N LEU A 66 9.30 15.59 -17.60
CA LEU A 66 10.01 16.49 -16.67
C LEU A 66 11.34 17.01 -17.23
N GLN A 67 11.89 16.35 -18.26
CA GLN A 67 13.08 16.78 -19.00
C GLN A 67 14.26 17.14 -18.05
N GLY A 68 14.79 18.35 -18.14
CA GLY A 68 15.93 18.80 -17.33
C GLY A 68 15.66 18.80 -15.82
N GLU A 69 14.40 18.90 -15.41
CA GLU A 69 13.98 18.87 -14.00
C GLU A 69 13.80 17.43 -13.47
N TRP A 70 13.88 16.42 -14.35
CA TRP A 70 13.57 15.04 -13.97
C TRP A 70 14.46 14.52 -12.86
N LEU A 71 15.77 14.77 -12.95
CA LEU A 71 16.73 14.22 -12.00
C LEU A 71 16.50 14.77 -10.60
N ASP A 72 16.36 16.09 -10.49
CA ASP A 72 16.11 16.76 -9.20
C ASP A 72 14.78 16.31 -8.60
N ASN A 73 13.71 16.25 -9.41
CA ASN A 73 12.42 15.74 -8.96
C ASN A 73 12.47 14.27 -8.54
N TYR A 74 13.21 13.42 -9.27
CA TYR A 74 13.37 12.01 -8.91
C TYR A 74 14.09 11.85 -7.57
N LEU A 75 15.24 12.51 -7.39
CA LEU A 75 16.06 12.40 -6.18
C LEU A 75 15.41 13.03 -4.94
N THR A 76 14.56 14.03 -5.13
CA THR A 76 13.84 14.72 -4.04
C THR A 76 12.39 14.29 -3.89
N SER A 77 11.94 13.32 -4.72
CA SER A 77 10.59 12.79 -4.61
C SER A 77 10.39 12.08 -3.28
N PRO A 78 9.17 12.10 -2.73
CA PRO A 78 8.93 11.57 -1.42
C PRO A 78 9.03 10.03 -1.41
N ILE A 79 9.11 9.49 -0.20
CA ILE A 79 8.88 8.07 0.02
C ILE A 79 7.41 7.77 -0.28
N TRP A 80 7.17 6.80 -1.15
CA TRP A 80 5.83 6.36 -1.50
C TRP A 80 5.55 5.00 -0.89
N HIS A 81 4.62 4.96 0.05
CA HIS A 81 4.03 3.72 0.50
C HIS A 81 2.84 3.36 -0.38
N PHE A 82 2.55 2.07 -0.49
CA PHE A 82 1.45 1.61 -1.32
C PHE A 82 0.81 0.33 -0.80
N ALA A 83 -0.44 0.10 -1.22
CA ALA A 83 -1.18 -1.14 -1.08
C ALA A 83 -1.98 -1.39 -2.36
N VAL A 84 -1.87 -2.59 -2.93
CA VAL A 84 -2.38 -2.94 -4.25
C VAL A 84 -3.22 -4.20 -4.18
N SER A 85 -4.37 -4.16 -4.84
CA SER A 85 -5.31 -5.29 -4.92
C SER A 85 -4.70 -6.48 -5.64
N GLY A 86 -5.05 -7.68 -5.15
CA GLY A 86 -4.88 -8.91 -5.89
C GLY A 86 -5.48 -8.82 -7.31
N GLY A 87 -4.74 -9.38 -8.25
CA GLY A 87 -5.01 -9.39 -9.67
C GLY A 87 -4.69 -8.08 -10.42
N VAL A 88 -4.01 -7.11 -9.80
CA VAL A 88 -3.43 -5.97 -10.54
C VAL A 88 -2.07 -6.34 -11.12
N CYS A 89 -1.12 -6.78 -10.28
CA CYS A 89 0.22 -7.22 -10.69
C CYS A 89 0.48 -8.71 -10.40
N SER A 90 -0.22 -9.27 -9.42
CA SER A 90 -0.12 -10.68 -9.02
C SER A 90 -1.43 -11.12 -8.42
N ASP A 91 -1.69 -12.42 -8.28
CA ASP A 91 -2.95 -12.91 -7.70
C ASP A 91 -3.17 -12.44 -6.26
N ARG A 92 -2.09 -12.32 -5.48
CA ARG A 92 -2.14 -11.81 -4.10
C ARG A 92 -2.10 -10.30 -4.06
N SER A 93 -2.77 -9.74 -3.06
CA SER A 93 -2.57 -8.34 -2.69
C SER A 93 -1.16 -8.15 -2.12
N PHE A 94 -0.64 -6.95 -2.27
CA PHE A 94 0.68 -6.61 -1.76
C PHE A 94 0.73 -5.13 -1.38
N ALA A 95 1.59 -4.82 -0.43
CA ALA A 95 1.88 -3.46 -0.01
C ALA A 95 3.39 -3.28 0.09
N GLY A 96 3.84 -2.05 0.28
CA GLY A 96 5.27 -1.81 0.27
C GLY A 96 5.65 -0.36 0.36
N THR A 97 6.95 -0.13 0.20
CA THR A 97 7.54 1.21 0.16
C THR A 97 8.48 1.30 -1.03
N LEU A 98 8.25 2.29 -1.88
CA LEU A 98 9.09 2.69 -2.99
C LEU A 98 9.90 3.91 -2.59
N ILE A 99 11.21 3.84 -2.80
CA ILE A 99 12.14 4.97 -2.59
C ILE A 99 12.95 5.23 -3.86
N PRO A 100 13.28 6.51 -4.16
CA PRO A 100 14.24 6.85 -5.19
C PRO A 100 15.60 6.19 -4.90
N SER A 101 16.21 5.62 -5.92
CA SER A 101 17.53 4.98 -5.81
C SER A 101 18.32 5.00 -7.11
N VAL A 102 19.58 4.60 -7.02
CA VAL A 102 20.58 4.57 -8.09
C VAL A 102 21.53 3.40 -7.81
N ASP A 103 22.14 2.81 -8.84
CA ASP A 103 23.25 1.87 -8.65
C ASP A 103 24.61 2.58 -8.60
N ASN A 104 25.65 1.81 -8.27
CA ASN A 104 27.04 2.30 -8.19
C ASN A 104 27.59 2.88 -9.52
N VAL A 105 26.91 2.65 -10.66
CA VAL A 105 27.32 3.18 -11.96
C VAL A 105 26.44 4.33 -12.45
N GLY A 106 25.53 4.84 -11.60
CA GLY A 106 24.72 6.03 -11.88
C GLY A 106 23.43 5.78 -12.68
N ARG A 107 22.97 4.52 -12.80
CA ARG A 107 21.70 4.20 -13.47
C ARG A 107 20.55 4.28 -12.47
N TYR A 108 19.70 5.28 -12.62
CA TYR A 108 18.54 5.49 -11.74
C TYR A 108 17.46 4.44 -11.94
N TYR A 109 17.06 3.81 -10.83
CA TYR A 109 15.92 2.90 -10.72
C TYR A 109 15.54 2.82 -9.23
N PRO A 110 14.26 2.92 -8.86
CA PRO A 110 13.85 2.94 -7.46
C PRO A 110 14.15 1.62 -6.76
N PHE A 111 14.33 1.66 -5.44
CA PHE A 111 14.29 0.47 -4.62
C PHE A 111 12.89 0.29 -4.05
N THR A 112 12.40 -0.95 -3.97
CA THR A 112 11.07 -1.24 -3.43
C THR A 112 11.12 -2.43 -2.48
N LEU A 113 10.56 -2.24 -1.28
CA LEU A 113 10.27 -3.30 -0.31
C LEU A 113 8.79 -3.69 -0.42
N PHE A 114 8.49 -4.98 -0.34
CA PHE A 114 7.15 -5.55 -0.52
C PHE A 114 6.76 -6.44 0.66
N TYR A 115 5.47 -6.44 0.95
CA TYR A 115 4.76 -7.34 1.85
C TYR A 115 3.57 -7.94 1.09
N GLN A 116 3.55 -9.24 0.88
CA GLN A 116 2.52 -9.93 0.10
C GLN A 116 1.67 -10.82 1.02
N ALA A 117 0.35 -10.70 0.92
CA ALA A 117 -0.60 -11.49 1.70
C ALA A 117 -1.97 -11.58 1.00
N ASP A 118 -2.76 -12.59 1.36
CA ASP A 118 -4.13 -12.77 0.85
C ASP A 118 -5.14 -12.00 1.72
N ILE A 119 -5.04 -10.67 1.65
CA ILE A 119 -5.85 -9.70 2.41
C ILE A 119 -6.28 -8.53 1.52
N ASP A 120 -7.20 -7.71 2.00
CA ASP A 120 -7.62 -6.52 1.27
C ASP A 120 -6.57 -5.39 1.38
N PRO A 121 -6.31 -4.60 0.32
CA PRO A 121 -5.36 -3.48 0.37
C PRO A 121 -5.64 -2.46 1.48
N LEU A 122 -6.91 -2.28 1.87
CA LEU A 122 -7.26 -1.39 2.97
C LEU A 122 -6.68 -1.88 4.31
N GLN A 123 -6.47 -3.17 4.48
CA GLN A 123 -5.91 -3.73 5.71
C GLN A 123 -4.42 -3.42 5.80
N PHE A 124 -3.70 -3.44 4.69
CA PHE A 124 -2.33 -2.88 4.63
C PHE A 124 -2.34 -1.37 4.89
N TRP A 125 -3.30 -0.66 4.29
CA TRP A 125 -3.40 0.80 4.43
C TRP A 125 -3.75 1.26 5.85
N GLN A 126 -4.32 0.41 6.70
CA GLN A 126 -4.51 0.72 8.12
C GLN A 126 -3.19 0.79 8.90
N GLU A 127 -2.15 0.11 8.44
CA GLU A 127 -0.84 0.05 9.10
C GLU A 127 0.11 1.21 8.73
N GLN A 128 -0.41 2.40 8.40
CA GLN A 128 0.43 3.54 7.99
C GLN A 128 1.51 3.87 9.03
N ALA A 129 1.20 3.70 10.32
CA ALA A 129 2.17 3.91 11.39
C ALA A 129 3.36 2.96 11.29
N PHE A 130 3.14 1.68 10.95
CA PHE A 130 4.23 0.73 10.71
C PHE A 130 5.09 1.18 9.53
N PHE A 131 4.46 1.53 8.40
CA PHE A 131 5.19 1.95 7.20
C PHE A 131 6.04 3.20 7.47
N GLN A 132 5.47 4.19 8.15
CA GLN A 132 6.15 5.42 8.51
C GLN A 132 7.31 5.18 9.50
N GLN A 133 7.11 4.36 10.53
CA GLN A 133 8.17 4.02 11.50
C GLN A 133 9.34 3.25 10.87
N ASN A 134 9.09 2.54 9.76
CA ASN A 134 10.09 1.75 9.05
C ASN A 134 10.74 2.49 7.87
N GLU A 135 10.40 3.77 7.63
CA GLU A 135 11.08 4.57 6.59
C GLU A 135 12.59 4.71 6.84
N GLN A 136 12.99 5.05 8.07
CA GLN A 136 14.42 5.26 8.39
C GLN A 136 15.25 3.96 8.27
N PRO A 137 14.81 2.81 8.84
CA PRO A 137 15.45 1.53 8.57
C PRO A 137 15.52 1.19 7.08
N LEU A 138 14.46 1.46 6.32
CA LEU A 138 14.44 1.23 4.87
C LEU A 138 15.49 2.09 4.16
N LEU A 139 15.52 3.40 4.42
CA LEU A 139 16.44 4.36 3.79
C LEU A 139 17.92 4.01 3.99
N SER A 140 18.29 3.32 5.08
CA SER A 140 19.67 2.83 5.28
C SER A 140 20.17 1.87 4.20
N ILE A 141 19.29 1.39 3.30
CA ILE A 141 19.72 0.66 2.10
C ILE A 141 20.47 1.52 1.09
N LEU A 142 20.28 2.85 1.16
CA LEU A 142 20.92 3.81 0.27
C LEU A 142 22.34 4.18 0.71
N ASP A 143 22.81 3.67 1.86
CA ASP A 143 24.19 3.89 2.31
C ASP A 143 25.19 3.16 1.40
N ASP A 144 26.26 3.84 0.98
CA ASP A 144 27.29 3.26 0.09
C ASP A 144 27.96 2.01 0.65
N GLU A 145 28.03 1.89 1.99
CA GLU A 145 28.61 0.74 2.70
C GLU A 145 27.57 -0.33 3.06
N CYS A 146 26.33 -0.21 2.57
CA CYS A 146 25.24 -1.11 2.93
C CYS A 146 25.49 -2.54 2.44
N VAL A 147 25.53 -3.49 3.39
CA VAL A 147 25.53 -4.92 3.10
C VAL A 147 24.08 -5.43 3.10
N LEU A 148 23.54 -5.69 1.90
CA LEU A 148 22.13 -6.05 1.67
C LEU A 148 21.58 -7.15 2.59
N LEU A 149 22.35 -8.23 2.80
CA LEU A 149 21.92 -9.33 3.68
C LEU A 149 21.80 -8.90 5.16
N ASN A 150 22.69 -8.03 5.63
CA ASN A 150 22.64 -7.52 6.99
C ASN A 150 21.50 -6.52 7.16
N TRP A 151 21.27 -5.68 6.15
CA TRP A 151 20.11 -4.78 6.10
C TRP A 151 18.80 -5.57 6.17
N TYR A 152 18.65 -6.61 5.33
CA TYR A 152 17.42 -7.41 5.27
C TYR A 152 17.09 -8.08 6.61
N LYS A 153 18.10 -8.57 7.33
CA LYS A 153 17.95 -9.17 8.67
C LYS A 153 17.54 -8.18 9.77
N LYS A 154 17.82 -6.89 9.57
CA LYS A 154 17.49 -5.83 10.54
C LYS A 154 16.07 -5.28 10.33
N LEU A 155 15.41 -5.61 9.22
CA LEU A 155 14.06 -5.15 8.97
C LEU A 155 13.09 -5.70 10.01
N THR A 156 12.23 -4.83 10.51
CA THR A 156 11.10 -5.23 11.34
C THR A 156 10.11 -6.00 10.46
N PRO A 157 9.76 -7.26 10.78
CA PRO A 157 8.74 -7.95 10.03
C PRO A 157 7.39 -7.26 10.25
N LEU A 158 6.61 -7.10 9.18
CA LEU A 158 5.22 -6.71 9.29
C LEU A 158 4.44 -7.88 9.89
N SER A 159 3.65 -7.63 10.93
CA SER A 159 2.71 -8.57 11.52
C SER A 159 1.33 -7.94 11.47
N LEU A 160 0.36 -8.67 10.94
CA LEU A 160 -1.02 -8.20 10.82
C LEU A 160 -1.94 -9.13 11.61
N ASP A 161 -2.58 -8.57 12.62
CA ASP A 161 -3.71 -9.20 13.30
C ASP A 161 -4.99 -8.72 12.62
N VAL A 162 -5.45 -9.51 11.65
CA VAL A 162 -6.49 -9.07 10.75
C VAL A 162 -7.85 -9.48 11.27
N THR A 163 -8.69 -8.49 11.54
CA THR A 163 -10.15 -8.70 11.60
C THR A 163 -10.67 -8.74 10.16
N PRO A 164 -11.36 -9.81 9.75
CA PRO A 164 -11.95 -9.89 8.42
C PRO A 164 -12.84 -8.67 8.14
N ILE A 165 -12.68 -8.06 6.97
CA ILE A 165 -13.60 -6.99 6.57
C ILE A 165 -14.96 -7.62 6.30
N THR A 166 -15.98 -7.18 7.04
CA THR A 166 -17.36 -7.61 6.79
C THR A 166 -17.80 -7.07 5.43
N PRO A 167 -18.08 -7.93 4.44
CA PRO A 167 -18.48 -7.47 3.12
C PRO A 167 -19.91 -6.91 3.20
N TYR A 168 -20.06 -5.66 2.77
CA TYR A 168 -21.38 -5.06 2.62
C TYR A 168 -21.96 -5.35 1.24
N LYS A 169 -23.21 -5.80 1.22
CA LYS A 169 -23.98 -5.90 -0.01
C LYS A 169 -24.78 -4.61 -0.22
N GLN A 170 -24.54 -3.93 -1.33
CA GLN A 170 -25.32 -2.78 -1.74
C GLN A 170 -26.55 -3.20 -2.56
N THR A 171 -27.72 -2.72 -2.16
CA THR A 171 -28.99 -2.92 -2.88
C THR A 171 -29.66 -1.58 -3.13
N LEU A 172 -30.15 -1.35 -4.35
CA LEU A 172 -30.88 -0.14 -4.70
C LEU A 172 -32.31 -0.22 -4.13
N LEU A 173 -32.65 0.70 -3.22
CA LEU A 173 -33.96 0.72 -2.54
C LEU A 173 -35.10 1.14 -3.47
N SER A 174 -34.79 1.97 -4.47
CA SER A 174 -35.76 2.48 -5.44
C SER A 174 -35.11 2.56 -6.83
N PRO A 175 -35.24 1.52 -7.67
CA PRO A 175 -34.61 1.48 -8.99
C PRO A 175 -35.07 2.59 -9.94
N ASN A 176 -36.28 3.10 -9.72
CA ASN A 176 -36.95 4.04 -10.62
C ASN A 176 -36.92 5.50 -10.13
N SER A 177 -36.19 5.82 -9.05
CA SER A 177 -36.06 7.21 -8.58
C SER A 177 -34.89 7.92 -9.26
N HIS A 178 -35.06 9.21 -9.56
CA HIS A 178 -33.98 10.07 -10.10
C HIS A 178 -32.80 10.26 -9.14
N GLN A 179 -32.96 9.92 -7.85
CA GLN A 179 -31.89 9.89 -6.86
C GLN A 179 -31.69 8.44 -6.39
N PRO A 180 -30.48 7.87 -6.52
CA PRO A 180 -30.22 6.51 -6.06
C PRO A 180 -30.15 6.48 -4.52
N ASN A 181 -30.96 5.63 -3.90
CA ASN A 181 -30.94 5.36 -2.46
C ASN A 181 -30.45 3.93 -2.20
N TRP A 182 -29.43 3.77 -1.38
CA TRP A 182 -28.75 2.48 -1.18
C TRP A 182 -29.02 1.90 0.20
N LEU A 183 -29.36 0.61 0.24
CA LEU A 183 -29.32 -0.22 1.43
C LEU A 183 -28.00 -0.97 1.47
N LEU A 184 -27.25 -0.80 2.54
CA LEU A 184 -26.03 -1.53 2.80
C LEU A 184 -26.33 -2.55 3.89
N SER A 185 -26.21 -3.84 3.55
CA SER A 185 -26.45 -4.93 4.48
C SER A 185 -25.15 -5.68 4.72
N ALA A 186 -24.71 -5.70 5.98
CA ALA A 186 -23.67 -6.63 6.43
C ALA A 186 -24.24 -8.05 6.36
N ALA A 187 -23.46 -9.00 5.83
CA ALA A 187 -23.89 -10.37 5.72
C ALA A 187 -23.96 -11.05 7.11
N GLY A 188 -25.13 -11.01 7.75
CA GLY A 188 -25.49 -11.95 8.82
C GLY A 188 -24.99 -11.70 10.24
N GLU A 189 -24.19 -10.67 10.49
CA GLU A 189 -23.75 -10.28 11.85
C GLU A 189 -24.30 -8.91 12.24
N GLN A 190 -24.39 -8.63 13.55
CA GLN A 190 -24.71 -7.29 14.02
C GLN A 190 -23.78 -6.30 13.34
N ILE A 191 -24.32 -5.18 12.85
CA ILE A 191 -23.55 -4.00 12.44
C ILE A 191 -22.55 -3.74 13.58
N GLY A 192 -21.29 -4.04 13.31
CA GLY A 192 -20.22 -4.15 14.30
C GLY A 192 -19.84 -2.77 14.83
N GLY A 193 -18.97 -2.75 15.84
CA GLY A 193 -18.50 -1.49 16.43
C GLY A 193 -17.92 -0.54 15.37
N PHE A 194 -17.96 0.76 15.67
CA PHE A 194 -17.64 1.89 14.78
C PHE A 194 -16.36 1.79 13.89
N GLY A 195 -15.44 0.84 14.12
CA GLY A 195 -14.21 0.65 13.35
C GLY A 195 -14.28 -0.37 12.19
N SER A 196 -14.81 -1.58 12.41
CA SER A 196 -14.92 -2.62 11.36
C SER A 196 -15.84 -2.19 10.23
N ASP A 197 -16.88 -1.45 10.61
CA ASP A 197 -17.97 -1.08 9.72
C ASP A 197 -17.55 0.04 8.76
N GLN A 198 -16.73 1.00 9.22
CA GLN A 198 -16.20 2.05 8.36
C GLN A 198 -15.29 1.49 7.26
N LEU A 199 -14.43 0.53 7.60
CA LEU A 199 -13.53 -0.11 6.63
C LEU A 199 -14.32 -0.93 5.61
N GLY A 200 -15.35 -1.66 6.04
CA GLY A 200 -16.22 -2.41 5.14
C GLY A 200 -17.00 -1.52 4.18
N LEU A 201 -17.49 -0.36 4.63
CA LEU A 201 -18.15 0.63 3.78
C LEU A 201 -17.19 1.25 2.75
N LEU A 202 -15.96 1.56 3.17
CA LEU A 202 -14.94 2.08 2.27
C LEU A 202 -14.54 1.02 1.22
N GLN A 203 -14.30 -0.21 1.66
CA GLN A 203 -13.98 -1.35 0.79
C GLN A 203 -15.05 -1.53 -0.28
N GLN A 204 -16.31 -1.57 0.13
CA GLN A 204 -17.44 -1.70 -0.79
C GLN A 204 -17.49 -0.56 -1.80
N THR A 205 -17.26 0.69 -1.37
CA THR A 205 -17.27 1.86 -2.24
C THR A 205 -16.14 1.80 -3.27
N LEU A 206 -14.91 1.49 -2.82
CA LEU A 206 -13.75 1.36 -3.71
C LEU A 206 -13.91 0.19 -4.69
N ASN A 207 -14.43 -0.94 -4.24
CA ASN A 207 -14.70 -2.09 -5.10
C ASN A 207 -15.74 -1.79 -6.18
N GLN A 208 -16.75 -0.97 -5.88
CA GLN A 208 -17.72 -0.55 -6.91
C GLN A 208 -17.14 0.43 -7.91
N GLN A 209 -16.32 1.36 -7.45
CA GLN A 209 -15.78 2.40 -8.31
C GLN A 209 -14.63 1.89 -9.19
N PHE A 210 -13.78 1.00 -8.65
CA PHE A 210 -12.53 0.61 -9.29
C PHE A 210 -12.40 -0.89 -9.57
N ASN A 211 -13.17 -1.75 -8.89
CA ASN A 211 -13.06 -3.22 -8.87
C ASN A 211 -11.70 -3.75 -8.34
N ARG A 212 -10.58 -3.26 -8.88
CA ARG A 212 -9.22 -3.49 -8.41
C ARG A 212 -8.49 -2.15 -8.36
N TYR A 213 -7.87 -1.86 -7.23
CA TYR A 213 -7.29 -0.54 -6.99
C TYR A 213 -5.91 -0.63 -6.34
N SER A 214 -5.18 0.49 -6.40
CA SER A 214 -4.02 0.74 -5.56
C SER A 214 -4.22 2.02 -4.76
N ILE A 215 -3.75 2.00 -3.51
CA ILE A 215 -3.68 3.15 -2.61
C ILE A 215 -2.21 3.49 -2.46
N TRP A 216 -1.87 4.76 -2.61
CA TRP A 216 -0.52 5.27 -2.44
C TRP A 216 -0.56 6.42 -1.44
N TRP A 217 0.36 6.45 -0.48
CA TRP A 217 0.41 7.52 0.51
C TRP A 217 1.85 7.91 0.82
N THR A 218 2.00 9.13 1.32
CA THR A 218 3.29 9.69 1.67
C THR A 218 3.17 10.72 2.78
N ALA A 219 4.21 10.83 3.61
CA ALA A 219 4.41 11.95 4.52
C ALA A 219 4.84 13.25 3.80
N GLY A 220 5.07 13.19 2.49
CA GLY A 220 5.41 14.33 1.64
C GLY A 220 6.91 14.52 1.41
N SER A 221 7.23 15.58 0.71
CA SER A 221 8.57 16.09 0.39
C SER A 221 8.51 17.62 0.30
N ASP A 222 9.61 18.27 -0.04
CA ASP A 222 9.63 19.73 -0.24
C ASP A 222 8.63 20.22 -1.31
N LYS A 223 8.29 19.38 -2.30
CA LYS A 223 7.37 19.73 -3.40
C LYS A 223 5.99 19.10 -3.29
N ILE A 224 5.81 18.11 -2.42
CA ILE A 224 4.58 17.33 -2.32
C ILE A 224 4.10 17.32 -0.88
N ASP A 225 2.93 17.88 -0.62
CA ASP A 225 2.29 17.80 0.68
C ASP A 225 1.92 16.35 1.04
N PRO A 226 1.84 16.00 2.34
CA PRO A 226 1.33 14.70 2.77
C PRO A 226 -0.03 14.40 2.15
N CYS A 227 -0.16 13.26 1.47
CA CYS A 227 -1.37 12.93 0.72
C CYS A 227 -1.61 11.43 0.59
N THR A 228 -2.81 11.08 0.13
CA THR A 228 -3.19 9.73 -0.28
C THR A 228 -3.83 9.79 -1.67
N LEU A 229 -3.39 8.91 -2.57
CA LEU A 229 -3.85 8.76 -3.93
C LEU A 229 -4.49 7.37 -4.09
N ILE A 230 -5.55 7.29 -4.90
CA ILE A 230 -6.23 6.03 -5.20
C ILE A 230 -6.38 5.90 -6.71
N PHE A 231 -5.95 4.76 -7.25
CA PHE A 231 -5.98 4.48 -8.68
C PHE A 231 -6.77 3.20 -8.99
N SER A 232 -7.41 3.17 -10.16
CA SER A 232 -7.89 1.92 -10.77
C SER A 232 -6.68 1.15 -11.31
N GLY A 233 -6.32 0.03 -10.67
CA GLY A 233 -5.06 -0.66 -10.95
C GLY A 233 -3.82 0.14 -10.52
N MET A 234 -2.75 0.12 -11.33
CA MET A 234 -1.52 0.87 -11.09
C MET A 234 -1.61 2.32 -11.59
N PRO A 235 -0.88 3.27 -11.00
CA PRO A 235 -0.74 4.61 -11.55
C PRO A 235 -0.26 4.53 -13.00
N SER A 236 -0.83 5.34 -13.90
CA SER A 236 -0.30 5.37 -15.26
C SER A 236 1.13 5.92 -15.25
N ALA A 237 1.96 5.53 -16.24
CA ALA A 237 3.30 6.08 -16.40
C ALA A 237 3.29 7.63 -16.52
N ALA A 238 2.19 8.16 -17.07
CA ALA A 238 1.96 9.58 -17.23
C ALA A 238 1.66 10.28 -15.88
N THR A 239 0.93 9.62 -14.99
CA THR A 239 0.59 10.08 -13.64
C THR A 239 1.79 10.01 -12.69
N TYR A 240 2.70 9.05 -12.88
CA TYR A 240 3.90 8.91 -12.06
C TYR A 240 4.78 10.17 -12.08
N ALA A 241 4.79 10.94 -13.17
CA ALA A 241 5.49 12.23 -13.20
C ALA A 241 4.98 13.20 -12.11
N GLY A 242 3.66 13.24 -11.89
CA GLY A 242 3.04 14.02 -10.81
C GLY A 242 3.40 13.50 -9.41
N MET A 243 3.70 12.21 -9.27
CA MET A 243 4.21 11.63 -8.03
C MET A 243 5.66 12.03 -7.72
N LEU A 244 6.39 12.60 -8.69
CA LEU A 244 7.74 13.13 -8.49
C LEU A 244 7.74 14.64 -8.21
N ASP A 245 6.87 15.42 -8.87
CA ASP A 245 6.91 16.89 -8.81
C ASP A 245 5.69 17.54 -8.12
N GLY A 246 4.69 16.76 -7.72
CA GLY A 246 3.44 17.23 -7.10
C GLY A 246 2.45 17.86 -8.10
N ASN A 247 2.77 17.89 -9.39
CA ASN A 247 1.90 18.49 -10.40
C ASN A 247 0.91 17.48 -10.99
N TRP A 248 -0.19 17.28 -10.26
CA TRP A 248 -1.25 16.34 -10.63
C TRP A 248 -1.98 16.70 -11.93
N THR A 249 -1.93 17.95 -12.37
CA THR A 249 -2.66 18.42 -13.57
C THR A 249 -1.96 18.09 -14.89
N ARG A 250 -0.69 17.66 -14.85
CA ARG A 250 0.09 17.22 -16.02
C ARG A 250 -0.10 15.74 -16.34
N SER A 251 -0.91 15.01 -15.57
CA SER A 251 -1.16 13.56 -15.70
C SER A 251 -1.69 13.18 -17.07
#